data_AF-A0A847GXA7-F1
#
_entry.id   AF-A0A847GXA7-F1
#
_cell.length_a   1.000
_cell.length_b   1.000
_cell.length_c   1.000
_cell.angle_alpha   90.00
_cell.angle_beta   90.00
_cell.angle_gamma   90.00
#
_symmetry.space_group_name_H-M   'P 1'
#
loop_
_entity.id
_entity.type
_entity.pdbx_description
1 polymer ?
#
loop_
_entity_poly.entity_id
_entity_poly.type
_entity_poly.pdbx_seq_one_letter_code
_entity_poly.pdbx_strand_id
1 'polypeptide(L)'
;MRDEFAFRCVYCLDREQWQNYVGKFAVEHFLPVSSHPEQQTDYDNLVYACVSCNLTKAQGHVPDPTQVLLAGTVVVHDDGRMEARTKEAAKLIDKLLLNSEECRAFRRRWISIIRLAQEHSRELYRELMGYPADLPDLSRLRPPGGNSRPQGIEQSHGARRQRGELPEIY
;
A
#
# COMPACT_ATOMS: atom_id res chain seq x y z
N MET A 1 -6.42 6.95 -5.48
CA MET A 1 -5.17 6.61 -4.75
C MET A 1 -5.29 5.42 -3.81
N ARG A 2 -5.88 5.49 -2.60
CA ARG A 2 -5.88 4.31 -1.68
C ARG A 2 -6.41 3.02 -2.32
N ASP A 3 -7.43 3.15 -3.17
CA ASP A 3 -8.01 2.06 -3.95
C ASP A 3 -7.01 1.41 -4.94
N GLU A 4 -6.19 2.21 -5.64
CA GLU A 4 -5.23 1.73 -6.64
C GLU A 4 -4.09 0.91 -6.02
N PHE A 5 -3.75 1.19 -4.77
CA PHE A 5 -2.75 0.43 -4.01
C PHE A 5 -3.36 -0.69 -3.17
N ALA A 6 -4.63 -1.04 -3.45
CA ALA A 6 -5.40 -2.02 -2.70
C ALA A 6 -5.29 -1.78 -1.18
N PHE A 7 -5.36 -0.53 -0.73
CA PHE A 7 -5.31 -0.16 0.70
C PHE A 7 -4.04 -0.64 1.42
N ARG A 8 -2.92 -0.74 0.69
CA ARG A 8 -1.60 -1.08 1.22
C ARG A 8 -0.62 0.06 1.05
N CYS A 9 0.38 0.08 1.94
CA CYS A 9 1.52 0.95 1.77
C CYS A 9 2.31 0.44 0.56
N VAL A 10 2.57 1.32 -0.40
CA VAL A 10 3.32 0.96 -1.60
C VAL A 10 4.72 0.40 -1.29
N TYR A 11 5.30 0.79 -0.15
CA TYR A 11 6.66 0.40 0.25
C TYR A 11 6.72 -0.88 1.09
N CYS A 12 6.04 -0.90 2.24
CA CYS A 12 6.16 -2.02 3.19
C CYS A 12 5.09 -3.11 2.99
N LEU A 13 4.10 -2.86 2.11
CA LEU A 13 2.92 -3.70 1.86
C LEU A 13 1.98 -3.86 3.07
N ASP A 14 2.21 -3.11 4.15
CA ASP A 14 1.31 -3.09 5.30
C ASP A 14 -0.08 -2.63 4.88
N ARG A 15 -1.09 -3.27 5.44
CA ARG A 15 -2.49 -2.97 5.15
C ARG A 15 -2.99 -1.86 6.04
N GLU A 16 -3.83 -1.01 5.47
CA GLU A 16 -4.59 -0.02 6.22
C GLU A 16 -5.42 -0.67 7.34
N GLN A 17 -6.01 -1.84 7.08
CA GLN A 17 -6.79 -2.61 8.07
C GLN A 17 -5.98 -3.04 9.30
N TRP A 18 -4.67 -3.28 9.15
CA TRP A 18 -3.79 -3.63 10.28
C TRP A 18 -3.44 -2.43 11.14
N GLN A 19 -3.73 -1.23 10.65
CA GLN A 19 -3.44 0.04 11.31
C GLN A 19 -4.69 0.94 11.25
N ASN A 20 -5.87 0.37 11.51
CA ASN A 20 -7.20 1.00 11.37
C ASN A 20 -7.47 2.10 12.43
N TYR A 21 -6.56 3.06 12.54
CA TYR A 21 -6.70 4.26 13.34
C TYR A 21 -6.19 5.44 12.52
N VAL A 22 -6.85 6.59 12.70
CA VAL A 22 -6.68 7.76 11.84
C VAL A 22 -5.23 8.24 11.80
N GLY A 23 -4.76 8.64 10.61
CA GLY A 23 -3.45 9.27 10.44
C GLY A 23 -2.27 8.30 10.30
N LYS A 24 -2.52 7.02 9.98
CA LYS A 24 -1.44 6.04 9.74
C LYS A 24 -1.00 5.93 8.28
N PHE A 25 -1.84 6.39 7.37
CA PHE A 25 -1.60 6.40 5.94
C PHE A 25 -1.85 7.78 5.37
N ALA A 26 -1.11 8.12 4.33
CA ALA A 26 -1.24 9.39 3.64
C ALA A 26 -0.96 9.21 2.14
N VAL A 27 -1.39 10.20 1.37
CA VAL A 27 -0.86 10.44 0.04
C VAL A 27 0.52 11.08 0.20
N GLU A 28 1.52 10.55 -0.49
CA GLU A 28 2.91 10.98 -0.46
C GLU A 28 3.39 11.26 -1.89
N HIS A 29 4.37 12.16 -2.04
CA HIS A 29 5.10 12.35 -3.28
C HIS A 29 6.29 11.39 -3.41
N PHE A 30 6.33 10.59 -4.49
CA PHE A 30 7.46 9.73 -4.83
C PHE A 30 8.74 10.56 -5.02
N LEU A 31 8.71 11.54 -5.92
CA LEU A 31 9.71 12.59 -6.07
C LEU A 31 9.42 13.71 -5.07
N PRO A 32 10.38 14.08 -4.21
CA PRO A 32 10.12 15.08 -3.18
C PRO A 32 9.85 16.47 -3.76
N VAL A 33 8.79 17.14 -3.28
CA VAL A 33 8.40 18.50 -3.71
C VAL A 33 9.50 19.54 -3.51
N SER A 34 10.37 19.34 -2.50
CA SER A 34 11.49 20.26 -2.25
C SER A 34 12.51 20.31 -3.41
N SER A 35 12.63 19.22 -4.18
CA SER A 35 13.54 19.11 -5.32
C SER A 35 12.81 19.07 -6.67
N HIS A 36 11.52 18.73 -6.69
CA HIS A 36 10.68 18.63 -7.87
C HIS A 36 9.34 19.36 -7.65
N PRO A 37 9.35 20.69 -7.41
CA PRO A 37 8.12 21.44 -7.13
C PRO A 37 7.11 21.39 -8.28
N GLU A 38 7.57 21.26 -9.52
CA GLU A 38 6.73 21.09 -10.71
C GLU A 38 5.91 19.79 -10.71
N GLN A 39 6.32 18.80 -9.92
CA GLN A 39 5.67 17.49 -9.78
C GLN A 39 4.69 17.43 -8.60
N GLN A 40 4.42 18.55 -7.91
CA GLN A 40 3.60 18.56 -6.69
C GLN A 40 2.15 18.11 -6.94
N THR A 41 1.58 18.45 -8.10
CA THR A 41 0.20 18.12 -8.47
C THR A 41 0.12 17.05 -9.55
N ASP A 42 1.26 16.47 -9.96
CA ASP A 42 1.26 15.35 -10.88
C ASP A 42 0.74 14.10 -10.16
N TYR A 43 -0.35 13.53 -10.67
CA TYR A 43 -0.96 12.34 -10.12
C TYR A 43 0.00 11.14 -10.10
N ASP A 44 0.87 11.03 -11.11
CA ASP A 44 1.78 9.90 -11.25
C ASP A 44 2.94 9.99 -10.25
N ASN A 45 3.16 11.18 -9.68
CA ASN A 45 4.09 11.40 -8.58
C ASN A 45 3.46 11.10 -7.20
N LEU A 46 2.16 10.85 -7.12
CA LEU A 46 1.47 10.60 -5.86
C LEU A 46 1.32 9.10 -5.60
N VAL A 47 1.71 8.66 -4.40
CA VAL A 47 1.62 7.27 -3.95
C VAL A 47 0.89 7.16 -2.62
N TYR A 48 0.37 5.97 -2.30
CA TYR A 48 -0.24 5.70 -1.00
C TYR A 48 0.73 4.98 -0.08
N ALA A 49 1.08 5.59 1.05
CA ALA A 49 2.10 5.09 1.95
C ALA A 49 1.70 5.22 3.42
N CYS A 50 2.24 4.33 4.27
CA CYS A 50 2.16 4.50 5.71
C CYS A 50 3.09 5.62 6.17
N VAL A 51 2.74 6.28 7.28
CA VAL A 51 3.52 7.39 7.83
C VAL A 51 4.96 6.99 8.16
N SER A 52 5.19 5.75 8.61
CA SER A 52 6.54 5.27 8.90
C SER A 52 7.42 5.26 7.66
N CYS A 53 6.97 4.68 6.55
CA CYS A 53 7.75 4.64 5.32
C CYS A 53 7.94 6.03 4.71
N ASN A 54 6.91 6.88 4.77
CA ASN A 54 7.01 8.26 4.32
C ASN A 54 8.08 9.04 5.10
N LEU A 55 8.08 8.92 6.44
CA LEU A 55 9.08 9.55 7.30
C LEU A 55 10.49 9.01 7.04
N THR A 56 10.65 7.70 6.87
CA THR A 56 11.96 7.09 6.57
C THR A 56 12.47 7.49 5.19
N LYS A 57 11.59 7.57 4.18
CA LYS A 57 11.96 8.07 2.86
C LYS A 57 12.36 9.54 2.93
N ALA A 58 11.56 10.36 3.62
CA ALA A 58 11.72 11.81 3.68
C ALA A 58 11.97 12.43 2.29
N GLN A 59 13.11 13.09 2.11
CA GLN A 59 13.54 13.68 0.84
C GLN A 59 14.45 12.76 0.01
N GLY A 60 14.58 11.49 0.43
CA GLY A 60 15.44 10.50 -0.19
C GLY A 60 14.91 10.06 -1.56
N HIS A 61 15.82 9.98 -2.53
CA HIS A 61 15.53 9.36 -3.82
C HIS A 61 15.58 7.83 -3.70
N VAL A 62 14.49 7.16 -4.06
CA VAL A 62 14.37 5.70 -4.05
C VAL A 62 13.96 5.22 -5.44
N PRO A 63 14.25 3.96 -5.83
CA PRO A 63 13.67 3.38 -7.04
C PRO A 63 12.13 3.46 -7.03
N ASP A 64 11.50 3.56 -8.19
CA ASP A 64 10.03 3.63 -8.28
C ASP A 64 9.38 2.38 -7.65
N PRO A 65 8.64 2.52 -6.54
CA PRO A 65 8.11 1.38 -5.82
C PRO A 65 7.00 0.66 -6.61
N THR A 66 6.34 1.33 -7.56
CA THR A 66 5.30 0.74 -8.41
C THR A 66 5.87 -0.23 -9.43
N GLN A 67 7.11 0.00 -9.87
CA GLN A 67 7.85 -0.89 -10.76
C GLN A 67 8.60 -1.97 -9.97
N VAL A 68 9.11 -1.59 -8.80
CA VAL A 68 10.13 -2.37 -8.09
C VAL A 68 9.55 -3.28 -7.00
N LEU A 69 8.35 -3.04 -6.48
CA LEU A 69 7.74 -3.88 -5.44
C LEU A 69 6.48 -4.62 -5.88
N LEU A 70 5.76 -4.09 -6.88
CA LEU A 70 4.45 -4.64 -7.28
C LEU A 70 4.55 -5.74 -8.36
N ALA A 71 5.74 -6.01 -8.91
CA ALA A 71 5.96 -6.91 -10.04
C ALA A 71 6.52 -8.31 -9.65
N GLY A 72 6.21 -8.81 -8.44
CA GLY A 72 6.71 -10.12 -7.98
C GLY A 72 8.23 -10.18 -7.74
N THR A 73 8.83 -9.01 -7.64
CA THR A 73 10.26 -8.75 -7.41
C THR A 73 10.67 -8.86 -5.94
N VAL A 74 9.71 -9.04 -5.03
CA VAL A 74 9.95 -9.21 -3.60
C VAL A 74 9.16 -10.41 -3.06
N VAL A 75 9.81 -11.17 -2.18
CA VAL A 75 9.19 -12.26 -1.40
C VAL A 75 9.17 -11.85 0.07
N VAL A 76 8.03 -12.02 0.74
CA VAL A 76 7.95 -11.90 2.20
C VAL A 76 8.01 -13.30 2.81
N HIS A 77 8.98 -13.51 3.68
CA HIS A 77 9.19 -14.77 4.39
C HIS A 77 8.41 -14.81 5.71
N ASP A 78 8.22 -16.01 6.24
CA ASP A 78 7.51 -16.27 7.49
C ASP A 78 8.11 -15.57 8.72
N ASP A 79 9.42 -15.31 8.69
CA ASP A 79 10.14 -14.57 9.74
C ASP A 79 9.98 -13.05 9.61
N GLY A 80 9.18 -12.58 8.66
CA GLY A 80 8.93 -11.17 8.37
C GLY A 80 9.99 -10.50 7.50
N ARG A 81 11.02 -11.23 7.03
CA ARG A 81 12.04 -10.71 6.12
C ARG A 81 11.47 -10.50 4.72
N MET A 82 11.75 -9.34 4.14
CA MET A 82 11.55 -9.06 2.72
C MET A 82 12.81 -9.40 1.94
N GLU A 83 12.70 -10.25 0.93
CA GLU A 83 13.78 -10.62 0.04
C GLU A 83 13.57 -10.04 -1.35
N ALA A 84 14.52 -9.24 -1.81
CA ALA A 84 14.55 -8.71 -3.16
C ALA A 84 15.07 -9.74 -4.16
N ARG A 85 14.40 -9.84 -5.31
CA ARG A 85 14.83 -10.60 -6.49
C ARG A 85 15.58 -9.75 -7.50
N THR A 86 15.64 -8.43 -7.30
CA THR A 86 16.35 -7.48 -8.17
C THR A 86 17.21 -6.52 -7.34
N LYS A 87 18.24 -5.94 -7.97
CA LYS A 87 19.10 -4.95 -7.32
C LYS A 87 18.33 -3.69 -6.92
N GLU A 88 17.37 -3.26 -7.72
CA GLU A 88 16.55 -2.08 -7.39
C GLU A 88 15.63 -2.35 -6.20
N ALA A 89 15.04 -3.54 -6.10
CA ALA A 89 14.25 -3.91 -4.93
C ALA A 89 15.11 -3.98 -3.66
N ALA A 90 16.34 -4.51 -3.76
CA ALA A 90 17.26 -4.55 -2.63
C ALA A 90 17.60 -3.13 -2.12
N LYS A 91 17.96 -2.22 -3.04
CA LYS A 91 18.22 -0.81 -2.71
C LYS A 91 17.05 -0.15 -2.00
N LEU A 92 15.82 -0.41 -2.45
CA LEU A 92 14.63 0.17 -1.86
C LEU A 92 14.35 -0.41 -0.45
N ILE A 93 14.47 -1.72 -0.28
CA ILE A 93 14.37 -2.39 1.03
C ILE A 93 15.37 -1.81 2.02
N ASP A 94 16.62 -1.64 1.59
CA ASP A 94 17.70 -1.13 2.44
C ASP A 94 17.48 0.35 2.79
N LYS A 95 17.17 1.20 1.80
CA LYS A 95 16.96 2.64 2.02
C LYS A 95 15.79 2.92 2.97
N LEU A 96 14.73 2.12 2.89
CA LEU A 96 13.54 2.27 3.72
C LEU A 96 13.61 1.44 5.01
N LEU A 97 14.74 0.79 5.28
CA LEU A 97 14.96 -0.05 6.46
C LEU A 97 13.86 -1.11 6.62
N LEU A 98 13.31 -1.65 5.52
CA LEU A 98 12.15 -2.54 5.56
C LEU A 98 12.45 -3.88 6.24
N ASN A 99 13.74 -4.21 6.42
CA ASN A 99 14.23 -5.37 7.16
C ASN A 99 14.85 -5.02 8.54
N SER A 100 14.59 -3.82 9.07
CA SER A 100 14.96 -3.52 10.46
C SER A 100 14.33 -4.53 11.41
N GLU A 101 14.90 -4.67 12.61
CA GLU A 101 14.38 -5.59 13.63
C GLU A 101 12.91 -5.32 13.93
N GLU A 102 12.53 -4.05 14.02
CA GLU A 102 11.16 -3.60 14.29
C GLU A 102 10.21 -3.97 13.15
N CYS A 103 10.60 -3.71 11.90
CA CYS A 103 9.78 -4.05 10.73
C CYS A 103 9.59 -5.56 10.58
N ARG A 104 10.66 -6.35 10.80
CA ARG A 104 10.59 -7.82 10.76
C ARG A 104 9.71 -8.35 11.89
N ALA A 105 9.89 -7.84 13.11
CA ALA A 105 9.08 -8.24 14.26
C ALA A 105 7.59 -7.91 14.06
N PHE A 106 7.28 -6.75 13.48
CA PHE A 106 5.92 -6.34 13.14
C PHE A 106 5.28 -7.29 12.11
N ARG A 107 5.95 -7.53 10.97
CA ARG A 107 5.43 -8.45 9.95
C ARG A 107 5.26 -9.87 10.48
N ARG A 108 6.26 -10.39 11.19
CA ARG A 108 6.20 -11.71 11.81
C ARG A 108 5.00 -11.84 12.75
N ARG A 109 4.74 -10.82 13.58
CA ARG A 109 3.58 -10.79 14.47
C ARG A 109 2.26 -10.87 13.69
N TRP A 110 2.12 -10.06 12.64
CA TRP A 110 0.91 -10.08 11.80
C TRP A 110 0.72 -11.39 11.05
N ILE A 111 1.79 -11.95 10.48
CA ILE A 111 1.75 -13.28 9.84
C ILE A 111 1.22 -14.32 10.84
N SER A 112 1.73 -14.32 12.08
CA SER A 112 1.24 -15.25 13.12
C SER A 112 -0.24 -15.01 13.48
N ILE A 113 -0.66 -13.76 13.67
CA ILE A 113 -2.06 -13.42 13.97
C ILE A 113 -2.98 -13.89 12.84
N ILE A 114 -2.61 -13.66 11.59
CA ILE A 114 -3.40 -14.04 10.41
C ILE A 114 -3.52 -15.55 10.31
N ARG A 115 -2.43 -16.29 10.55
CA ARG A 115 -2.45 -17.77 10.58
C ARG A 115 -3.39 -18.31 11.66
N LEU A 116 -3.27 -17.78 12.88
CA LEU A 116 -4.16 -18.15 13.97
C LEU A 116 -5.63 -17.84 13.66
N ALA A 117 -5.89 -16.66 13.07
CA ALA A 117 -7.24 -16.30 12.64
C ALA A 117 -7.74 -17.25 11.55
N GLN A 118 -6.92 -17.58 10.56
CA GLN A 118 -7.27 -18.51 9.48
C GLN A 118 -7.65 -19.90 10.03
N GLU A 119 -6.94 -20.37 11.04
CA GLU A 119 -7.14 -21.70 11.66
C GLU A 119 -8.33 -21.73 12.62
N HIS A 120 -8.59 -20.64 13.34
CA HIS A 120 -9.50 -20.66 14.50
C HIS A 120 -10.71 -19.74 14.39
N SER A 121 -10.71 -18.73 13.52
CA SER A 121 -11.81 -17.77 13.38
C SER A 121 -11.90 -17.21 11.97
N ARG A 122 -12.77 -17.81 11.15
CA ARG A 122 -13.06 -17.33 9.80
C ARG A 122 -13.54 -15.88 9.79
N GLU A 123 -14.30 -15.46 10.80
CA GLU A 123 -14.75 -14.07 10.95
C GLU A 123 -13.58 -13.11 11.13
N LEU A 124 -12.69 -13.39 12.09
CA LEU A 124 -11.51 -12.56 12.32
C LEU A 124 -10.57 -12.57 11.10
N TYR A 125 -10.40 -13.71 10.45
CA TYR A 125 -9.58 -13.79 9.24
C TYR A 125 -10.12 -12.88 8.13
N ARG A 126 -11.44 -12.87 7.93
CA ARG A 126 -12.11 -11.98 6.99
C ARG A 126 -11.98 -10.52 7.37
N GLU A 127 -12.07 -10.18 8.65
CA GLU A 127 -11.84 -8.82 9.12
C GLU A 127 -10.40 -8.35 8.82
N LEU A 128 -9.40 -9.17 9.13
CA LEU A 128 -7.99 -8.81 8.99
C LEU A 128 -7.48 -8.79 7.55
N MET A 129 -8.07 -9.60 6.67
CA MET A 129 -7.66 -9.76 5.26
C MET A 129 -8.64 -9.11 4.27
N GLY A 130 -9.82 -8.72 4.75
CA GLY A 130 -10.88 -8.09 3.99
C GLY A 130 -10.65 -6.60 3.75
N TYR A 131 -11.38 -6.08 2.77
CA TYR A 131 -11.33 -4.66 2.37
C TYR A 131 -11.90 -3.74 3.46
N PRO A 132 -11.43 -2.49 3.56
CA PRO A 132 -12.06 -1.49 4.43
C PRO A 132 -13.55 -1.35 4.13
N ALA A 133 -14.37 -1.17 5.18
CA ALA A 133 -15.81 -0.99 5.00
C ALA A 133 -16.13 0.24 4.14
N ASP A 134 -15.32 1.29 4.25
CA ASP A 134 -15.47 2.61 3.67
C ASP A 134 -14.83 2.76 2.27
N LEU A 135 -15.03 1.79 1.36
CA LEU A 135 -14.49 1.92 0.00
C LEU A 135 -15.02 3.19 -0.70
N PRO A 136 -14.13 3.93 -1.38
CA PRO A 136 -14.51 5.19 -2.02
C PRO A 136 -15.40 4.94 -3.23
N ASP A 137 -16.42 5.79 -3.41
CA ASP A 137 -17.17 5.89 -4.66
C ASP A 137 -16.53 6.93 -5.57
N LEU A 138 -15.64 6.48 -6.46
CA LEU A 138 -14.89 7.36 -7.36
C LEU A 138 -15.79 8.05 -8.39
N SER A 139 -17.00 7.54 -8.65
CA SER A 139 -17.95 8.15 -9.61
C SER A 139 -18.53 9.48 -9.13
N ARG A 140 -18.47 9.74 -7.81
CA ARG A 140 -18.98 10.97 -7.18
C ARG A 140 -17.94 12.09 -7.11
N LEU A 141 -16.67 11.76 -7.30
CA LEU A 141 -15.58 12.73 -7.23
C LEU A 141 -15.48 13.52 -8.54
N ARG A 142 -15.18 14.82 -8.41
CA ARG A 142 -15.06 15.76 -9.54
C ARG A 142 -13.76 16.55 -9.39
N PRO A 143 -12.60 15.94 -9.73
CA PRO A 143 -11.34 16.64 -9.65
C PRO A 143 -11.32 17.85 -10.61
N PRO A 144 -10.68 18.97 -10.23
CA PRO A 144 -10.45 20.09 -11.14
C PRO A 144 -9.73 19.62 -12.41
N GLY A 145 -10.17 20.11 -13.58
CA GLY A 145 -9.62 19.68 -14.87
C GLY A 145 -10.12 18.33 -15.39
N GLY A 146 -11.00 17.65 -14.64
CA GLY A 146 -11.56 16.35 -15.01
C GLY A 146 -10.71 15.18 -14.54
N ASN A 147 -11.26 13.97 -14.62
CA ASN A 147 -10.54 12.75 -14.24
C ASN A 147 -9.66 12.30 -15.42
N SER A 148 -8.34 12.37 -15.26
CA SER A 148 -7.36 11.90 -16.26
C SER A 148 -7.35 10.37 -16.42
N ARG A 149 -7.92 9.61 -15.49
CA ARG A 149 -7.99 8.15 -15.46
C ARG A 149 -9.45 7.67 -15.32
N PRO A 150 -10.33 7.92 -16.31
CA PRO A 150 -11.76 7.63 -16.20
C PRO A 150 -12.05 6.12 -16.07
N GLN A 151 -11.21 5.25 -16.64
CA GLN A 151 -11.33 3.79 -16.54
C GLN A 151 -11.16 3.31 -15.09
N GLY A 152 -10.42 4.06 -14.26
CA GLY A 152 -10.23 3.75 -12.84
C GLY A 152 -11.53 3.74 -12.03
N ILE A 153 -12.59 4.42 -12.50
CA ILE A 153 -13.90 4.40 -11.85
C ILE A 153 -14.48 2.98 -11.89
N GLU A 154 -14.52 2.37 -13.07
CA GLU A 154 -15.10 1.03 -13.27
C GLU A 154 -14.26 -0.08 -12.64
N GLN A 155 -12.93 0.11 -12.63
CA GLN A 155 -11.96 -0.84 -12.09
C GLN A 155 -11.82 -0.77 -10.56
N SER A 156 -12.31 0.30 -9.93
CA SER A 156 -12.17 0.51 -8.49
C SER A 156 -12.78 -0.63 -7.66
N HIS A 157 -12.22 -0.87 -6.48
CA HIS A 157 -12.75 -1.89 -5.57
C HIS A 157 -14.18 -1.57 -5.13
N GLY A 158 -14.50 -0.28 -4.96
CA GLY A 158 -15.87 0.20 -4.73
C GLY A 158 -16.85 -0.20 -5.84
N ALA A 159 -16.51 0.03 -7.10
CA ALA A 159 -17.36 -0.35 -8.24
C ALA A 159 -17.47 -1.87 -8.40
N ARG A 160 -16.35 -2.60 -8.24
CA ARG A 160 -16.36 -4.08 -8.24
C ARG A 160 -17.24 -4.66 -7.15
N ARG A 161 -17.27 -4.05 -5.95
CA ARG A 161 -18.17 -4.46 -4.86
C ARG A 161 -19.64 -4.28 -5.24
N GLN A 162 -19.99 -3.17 -5.87
CA GLN A 162 -21.35 -2.91 -6.33
C GLN A 162 -21.83 -3.93 -7.38
N ARG A 163 -20.90 -4.47 -8.19
CA ARG A 163 -21.17 -5.54 -9.17
C ARG A 163 -21.08 -6.96 -8.61
N GLY A 164 -20.71 -7.13 -7.34
CA GLY A 164 -20.50 -8.45 -6.74
C GLY A 164 -19.23 -9.18 -7.22
N GLU A 165 -18.27 -8.46 -7.79
CA GLU A 165 -17.02 -8.99 -8.38
C GLU A 165 -15.80 -8.81 -7.47
N LEU A 166 -15.98 -8.17 -6.31
CA LEU A 166 -14.91 -7.95 -5.36
C LEU A 166 -14.69 -9.23 -4.53
N PRO A 167 -13.47 -9.79 -4.48
CA PRO A 167 -13.15 -10.88 -3.58
C PRO A 167 -13.43 -10.51 -2.11
N GLU A 168 -13.67 -11.51 -1.27
CA GLU A 168 -13.89 -11.30 0.16
C GLU A 168 -12.65 -10.75 0.87
N ILE A 169 -11.46 -11.14 0.40
CA ILE A 169 -10.15 -10.79 0.95
C ILE A 169 -9.19 -10.41 -0.19
N TYR A 170 -8.16 -9.64 0.12
CA TYR A 170 -7.09 -9.29 -0.83
C TYR A 170 -5.72 -9.68 -0.33
#